data_AF-A0A1G0XRJ7-F1
#
_entry.id   AF-A0A1G0XRJ7-F1
#
_cell.length_a   1.000
_cell.length_b   1.000
_cell.length_c   1.000
_cell.angle_alpha   90.00
_cell.angle_beta   90.00
_cell.angle_gamma   90.00
#
_symmetry.space_group_name_H-M   'P 1'
#
loop_
_entity.id
_entity.type
_entity.pdbx_description
1 polymer ?
#
loop_
_entity_poly.entity_id
_entity_poly.type
_entity_poly.pdbx_seq_one_letter_code
_entity_poly.pdbx_strand_id
1 'polypeptide(L)'
;MHIFSMTCKVDSVLDLFSAVEGRRTAVKWFKEHHISKVYLETYRHKRYAGAELLRIVKDDFTAAGLEVAACITTTQMSKRVATWGITTCFTDPAAHDFLQEVVKRTASVFDLIILDDFFFSSCICSFCEKDRNGRTWGDFRTDLLLNIARERVLLPARAVNKDVKLIIKYPLWYEGYYRVGYDVLRETELFDYTWVGTETREPDSGAAGRRPQTSASWIQAWMNDVSKGKCGGAWYDPIDTKPETFLEQARQSIIGGARESLLHCYDYLATRTPGLAIHGKDLEIKNGLADAEVFRNEANSLQVLAETLSEMQPYGILLPKKANDDSEKEAYLPSFAGMLGIPVVASASLKNSDAVFLGAQAGNFNGIDSYIENALRENKSLVVTSNFLNMIKADLCKKLLSSCKVVQDDGEKVCVNDINESLTVLHCPSDLWDLMSLQQDELDRMRNKLLKPFRIEFFAPSRVSLHLFKSENSLCEIIENFNDFPVSVCLKFNGKTKLVRSLKLVLPKKQSATLAETDASYSVKLKPRSMALLSAIV
;
A
#
# COMPACT_ATOMS: atom_id res chain seq x y z
N MET A 1 -2.69 -11.06 17.53
CA MET A 1 -1.25 -10.76 17.34
C MET A 1 -1.02 -10.54 15.86
N HIS A 2 -0.19 -9.56 15.49
CA HIS A 2 0.12 -9.26 14.09
C HIS A 2 1.10 -10.32 13.56
N ILE A 3 0.97 -10.72 12.30
CA ILE A 3 1.83 -11.76 11.74
C ILE A 3 2.95 -11.10 10.95
N PHE A 4 4.19 -11.36 11.34
CA PHE A 4 5.34 -11.11 10.48
C PHE A 4 5.69 -12.39 9.73
N SER A 5 5.62 -12.31 8.41
CA SER A 5 5.84 -13.44 7.52
C SER A 5 6.92 -13.14 6.50
N MET A 6 7.48 -14.20 5.89
CA MET A 6 8.58 -14.06 4.95
C MET A 6 8.37 -14.96 3.73
N THR A 7 8.56 -14.42 2.53
CA THR A 7 8.69 -15.28 1.34
C THR A 7 10.11 -15.84 1.25
N CYS A 8 10.25 -17.07 0.76
CA CYS A 8 11.54 -17.69 0.45
C CYS A 8 11.55 -18.06 -1.02
N LYS A 9 12.54 -17.59 -1.79
CA LYS A 9 12.57 -17.87 -3.23
C LYS A 9 12.80 -19.35 -3.51
N VAL A 10 12.40 -19.78 -4.70
CA VAL A 10 12.57 -21.17 -5.15
C VAL A 10 14.04 -21.59 -5.16
N ASP A 11 14.95 -20.64 -5.34
CA ASP A 11 16.39 -20.87 -5.28
C ASP A 11 16.83 -21.31 -3.88
N SER A 12 16.45 -20.56 -2.83
CA SER A 12 16.68 -20.98 -1.45
C SER A 12 16.03 -22.33 -1.12
N VAL A 13 14.84 -22.61 -1.67
CA VAL A 13 14.17 -23.91 -1.47
C VAL A 13 14.99 -25.06 -2.06
N LEU A 14 15.48 -24.90 -3.29
CA LEU A 14 16.24 -25.93 -4.01
C LEU A 14 17.65 -26.11 -3.44
N ASP A 15 18.31 -25.01 -3.13
CA ASP A 15 19.75 -25.01 -2.85
C ASP A 15 20.01 -25.11 -1.34
N LEU A 16 19.47 -24.18 -0.54
CA LEU A 16 19.74 -24.13 0.89
C LEU A 16 18.86 -25.09 1.69
N PHE A 17 17.55 -25.11 1.41
CA PHE A 17 16.59 -25.86 2.22
C PHE A 17 16.50 -27.33 1.83
N SER A 18 17.17 -27.78 0.77
CA SER A 18 17.34 -29.20 0.48
C SER A 18 18.20 -29.90 1.55
N ALA A 19 19.12 -29.18 2.19
CA ALA A 19 19.93 -29.68 3.30
C ALA A 19 19.27 -29.41 4.68
N VAL A 20 19.36 -30.39 5.59
CA VAL A 20 18.88 -30.27 6.98
C VAL A 20 19.50 -29.06 7.70
N GLU A 21 20.80 -28.84 7.51
CA GLU A 21 21.50 -27.74 8.17
C GLU A 21 21.06 -26.37 7.65
N GLY A 22 20.79 -26.26 6.34
CA GLY A 22 20.26 -25.03 5.75
C GLY A 22 18.88 -24.71 6.30
N ARG A 23 18.00 -25.72 6.48
CA ARG A 23 16.70 -25.55 7.13
C ARG A 23 16.82 -25.12 8.59
N ARG A 24 17.72 -25.73 9.36
CA ARG A 24 17.97 -25.35 10.78
C ARG A 24 18.47 -23.91 10.90
N THR A 25 19.40 -23.51 10.04
CA THR A 25 19.93 -22.15 9.99
C THR A 25 18.83 -21.14 9.68
N ALA A 26 17.99 -21.43 8.68
CA ALA A 26 16.87 -20.56 8.31
C ALA A 26 15.83 -20.44 9.43
N VAL A 27 15.42 -21.55 10.05
CA VAL A 27 14.50 -21.56 11.19
C VAL A 27 15.01 -20.70 12.35
N LYS A 28 16.31 -20.83 12.67
CA LYS A 28 16.94 -19.99 13.71
C LYS A 28 16.83 -18.52 13.33
N TRP A 29 17.19 -18.17 12.10
CA TRP A 29 17.13 -16.80 11.60
C TRP A 29 15.70 -16.23 11.65
N PHE A 30 14.69 -16.99 11.21
CA PHE A 30 13.28 -16.59 11.26
C PHE A 30 12.84 -16.23 12.68
N LYS A 31 13.14 -17.11 13.65
CA LYS A 31 12.78 -16.89 15.06
C LYS A 31 13.49 -15.67 15.65
N GLU A 32 14.77 -15.48 15.34
CA GLU A 32 15.54 -14.31 15.78
C GLU A 32 14.98 -12.98 15.23
N HIS A 33 14.34 -13.01 14.06
CA HIS A 33 13.74 -11.86 13.39
C HIS A 33 12.21 -11.81 13.51
N HIS A 34 11.63 -12.50 14.50
CA HIS A 34 10.19 -12.48 14.79
C HIS A 34 9.29 -12.99 13.64
N ILE A 35 9.84 -13.75 12.69
CA ILE A 35 9.06 -14.36 11.60
C ILE A 35 8.40 -15.63 12.11
N SER A 36 7.06 -15.65 12.11
CA SER A 36 6.25 -16.79 12.56
C SER A 36 5.63 -17.58 11.42
N LYS A 37 5.63 -17.02 10.20
CA LYS A 37 5.05 -17.63 9.01
C LYS A 37 5.96 -17.49 7.80
N VAL A 38 6.01 -18.50 6.95
CA VAL A 38 6.80 -18.46 5.72
C VAL A 38 6.01 -18.93 4.51
N TYR A 39 6.26 -18.28 3.37
CA TYR A 39 5.74 -18.68 2.06
C TYR A 39 6.88 -19.26 1.22
N LEU A 40 6.84 -20.57 1.00
CA LEU A 40 7.82 -21.27 0.17
C LEU A 40 7.47 -21.09 -1.29
N GLU A 41 8.33 -20.42 -2.04
CA GLU A 41 8.12 -20.28 -3.48
C GLU A 41 8.33 -21.62 -4.18
N THR A 42 7.32 -22.05 -4.92
CA THR A 42 7.30 -23.34 -5.61
C THR A 42 7.77 -23.23 -7.06
N TYR A 43 7.73 -22.01 -7.60
CA TYR A 43 8.13 -21.71 -8.98
C TYR A 43 8.51 -20.23 -9.15
N ARG A 44 9.60 -19.98 -9.89
CA ARG A 44 10.03 -18.66 -10.41
C ARG A 44 11.03 -18.86 -11.56
N HIS A 45 10.97 -18.03 -12.61
CA HIS A 45 11.96 -18.00 -13.70
C HIS A 45 12.35 -19.38 -14.26
N LYS A 46 11.35 -20.25 -14.54
CA LYS A 46 11.53 -21.63 -15.03
C LYS A 46 12.18 -22.62 -14.04
N ARG A 47 12.48 -22.20 -12.81
CA ARG A 47 12.90 -23.08 -11.71
C ARG A 47 11.68 -23.48 -10.89
N TYR A 48 11.64 -24.73 -10.46
CA TYR A 48 10.55 -25.27 -9.65
C TYR A 48 11.05 -26.31 -8.65
N ALA A 49 10.41 -26.36 -7.49
CA ALA A 49 10.64 -27.41 -6.50
C ALA A 49 9.67 -28.58 -6.68
N GLY A 50 10.19 -29.80 -6.56
CA GLY A 50 9.39 -31.03 -6.59
C GLY A 50 8.54 -31.18 -5.32
N ALA A 51 7.41 -31.90 -5.43
CA ALA A 51 6.47 -32.07 -4.32
C ALA A 51 7.08 -32.75 -3.08
N GLU A 52 8.01 -33.70 -3.27
CA GLU A 52 8.70 -34.38 -2.18
C GLU A 52 9.56 -33.41 -1.35
N LEU A 53 10.43 -32.65 -2.02
CA LEU A 53 11.25 -31.63 -1.35
C LEU A 53 10.37 -30.61 -0.62
N LEU A 54 9.30 -30.13 -1.27
CA LEU A 54 8.36 -29.18 -0.66
C LEU A 54 7.71 -29.74 0.62
N ARG A 55 7.33 -31.03 0.64
CA ARG A 55 6.80 -31.69 1.85
C ARG A 55 7.86 -31.75 2.95
N ILE A 56 9.08 -32.17 2.63
CA ILE A 56 10.18 -32.23 3.61
C ILE A 56 10.44 -30.86 4.23
N VAL A 57 10.53 -29.80 3.42
CA VAL A 57 10.76 -28.44 3.94
C VAL A 57 9.55 -27.95 4.76
N LYS A 58 8.32 -28.17 4.27
CA LYS A 58 7.09 -27.81 4.98
C LYS A 58 7.02 -28.48 6.35
N ASP A 59 7.26 -29.78 6.41
CA ASP A 59 7.14 -30.57 7.63
C ASP A 59 8.19 -30.16 8.66
N ASP A 60 9.46 -29.96 8.24
CA ASP A 60 10.53 -29.52 9.13
C ASP A 60 10.27 -28.11 9.70
N PHE A 61 9.78 -27.17 8.86
CA PHE A 61 9.45 -25.81 9.31
C PHE A 61 8.21 -25.79 10.21
N THR A 62 7.21 -26.61 9.91
CA THR A 62 6.00 -26.77 10.75
C THR A 62 6.36 -27.39 12.10
N ALA A 63 7.19 -28.44 12.12
CA ALA A 63 7.70 -29.05 13.34
C ALA A 63 8.53 -28.09 14.19
N ALA A 64 9.15 -27.08 13.56
CA ALA A 64 9.84 -26.00 14.25
C ALA A 64 8.91 -24.89 14.78
N GLY A 65 7.59 -24.97 14.53
CA GLY A 65 6.57 -24.04 15.01
C GLY A 65 6.30 -22.84 14.09
N LEU A 66 6.64 -22.94 12.81
CA LEU A 66 6.28 -21.93 11.80
C LEU A 66 4.99 -22.31 11.09
N GLU A 67 4.15 -21.33 10.78
CA GLU A 67 3.11 -21.52 9.77
C GLU A 67 3.75 -21.54 8.37
N VAL A 68 3.34 -22.49 7.52
CA VAL A 68 3.94 -22.67 6.20
C VAL A 68 2.87 -22.66 5.11
N ALA A 69 3.04 -21.75 4.15
CA ALA A 69 2.22 -21.63 2.94
C ALA A 69 3.11 -21.66 1.69
N ALA A 70 2.50 -21.68 0.50
CA ALA A 70 3.24 -21.64 -0.76
C ALA A 70 3.09 -20.30 -1.48
N CYS A 71 4.11 -19.93 -2.26
CA CYS A 71 4.08 -18.85 -3.23
C CYS A 71 4.30 -19.40 -4.66
N ILE A 72 3.62 -18.82 -5.65
CA ILE A 72 3.86 -19.08 -7.07
C ILE A 72 4.14 -17.75 -7.76
N THR A 73 5.35 -17.57 -8.30
CA THR A 73 5.69 -16.37 -9.09
C THR A 73 5.55 -16.62 -10.57
N THR A 74 4.54 -16.04 -11.20
CA THR A 74 4.12 -16.35 -12.58
C THR A 74 4.97 -15.73 -13.69
N THR A 75 6.29 -15.72 -13.50
CA THR A 75 7.26 -15.26 -14.48
C THR A 75 7.62 -16.37 -15.47
N GLN A 76 7.82 -16.02 -16.74
CA GLN A 76 8.30 -16.93 -17.78
C GLN A 76 7.56 -18.26 -17.89
N MET A 77 6.23 -18.25 -17.72
CA MET A 77 5.41 -19.48 -17.81
C MET A 77 5.39 -20.08 -19.22
N SER A 78 5.86 -19.35 -20.23
CA SER A 78 6.15 -19.89 -21.54
C SER A 78 7.39 -19.23 -22.17
N LYS A 79 7.73 -19.62 -23.40
CA LYS A 79 8.79 -18.97 -24.18
C LYS A 79 8.41 -17.55 -24.63
N ARG A 80 7.11 -17.20 -24.65
CA ARG A 80 6.64 -15.86 -25.01
C ARG A 80 6.64 -14.97 -23.76
N VAL A 81 7.57 -14.03 -23.74
CA VAL A 81 7.76 -13.08 -22.63
C VAL A 81 7.65 -11.63 -23.11
N ALA A 82 7.39 -10.70 -22.20
CA ALA A 82 7.26 -9.28 -22.48
C ALA A 82 8.29 -8.46 -21.67
N THR A 83 7.85 -7.38 -20.99
CA THR A 83 8.68 -6.49 -20.18
C THR A 83 9.69 -7.25 -19.32
N TRP A 84 10.94 -6.75 -19.33
CA TRP A 84 12.11 -7.31 -18.66
C TRP A 84 12.51 -8.73 -19.07
N GLY A 85 11.90 -9.30 -20.13
CA GLY A 85 12.15 -10.68 -20.56
C GLY A 85 11.64 -11.74 -19.58
N ILE A 86 10.84 -11.35 -18.59
CA ILE A 86 10.35 -12.24 -17.53
C ILE A 86 8.83 -12.23 -17.36
N THR A 87 8.14 -11.16 -17.76
CA THR A 87 6.67 -11.10 -17.68
C THR A 87 6.06 -12.05 -18.71
N THR A 88 5.06 -12.82 -18.30
CA THR A 88 4.47 -13.88 -19.12
C THR A 88 3.50 -13.31 -20.16
N CYS A 89 3.58 -13.79 -21.42
CA CYS A 89 2.50 -13.59 -22.38
C CYS A 89 1.37 -14.58 -22.11
N PHE A 90 0.30 -14.11 -21.47
CA PHE A 90 -0.84 -14.96 -21.13
C PHE A 90 -1.80 -15.25 -22.30
N THR A 91 -1.54 -14.75 -23.51
CA THR A 91 -2.20 -15.24 -24.74
C THR A 91 -1.57 -16.56 -25.22
N ASP A 92 -0.46 -16.99 -24.63
CA ASP A 92 0.17 -18.26 -24.97
C ASP A 92 -0.49 -19.46 -24.27
N PRO A 93 -1.11 -20.41 -24.99
CA PRO A 93 -1.70 -21.60 -24.37
C PRO A 93 -0.68 -22.42 -23.58
N ALA A 94 0.60 -22.41 -23.99
CA ALA A 94 1.65 -23.11 -23.25
C ALA A 94 1.85 -22.53 -21.83
N ALA A 95 1.60 -21.22 -21.64
CA ALA A 95 1.65 -20.60 -20.32
C ALA A 95 0.51 -21.11 -19.43
N HIS A 96 -0.66 -21.41 -20.02
CA HIS A 96 -1.84 -21.88 -19.28
C HIS A 96 -1.63 -23.30 -18.77
N ASP A 97 -1.18 -24.18 -19.66
CA ASP A 97 -0.96 -25.60 -19.33
C ASP A 97 0.11 -25.76 -18.25
N PHE A 98 1.21 -25.00 -18.39
CA PHE A 98 2.29 -25.04 -17.43
C PHE A 98 1.91 -24.39 -16.08
N LEU A 99 1.22 -23.25 -16.08
CA LEU A 99 0.69 -22.65 -14.86
C LEU A 99 -0.23 -23.64 -14.12
N GLN A 100 -1.12 -24.32 -14.84
CA GLN A 100 -2.02 -25.32 -14.25
C GLN A 100 -1.24 -26.49 -13.62
N GLU A 101 -0.18 -26.96 -14.27
CA GLU A 101 0.69 -28.01 -13.71
C GLU A 101 1.33 -27.55 -12.39
N VAL A 102 1.94 -26.35 -12.39
CA VAL A 102 2.55 -25.75 -11.19
C VAL A 102 1.52 -25.64 -10.06
N VAL A 103 0.33 -25.11 -10.36
CA VAL A 103 -0.74 -24.93 -9.37
C VAL A 103 -1.20 -26.26 -8.79
N LYS A 104 -1.44 -27.29 -9.62
CA LYS A 104 -1.85 -28.62 -9.14
C LYS A 104 -0.78 -29.25 -8.24
N ARG A 105 0.49 -29.13 -8.63
CA ARG A 105 1.61 -29.63 -7.82
C ARG A 105 1.66 -28.93 -6.46
N THR A 106 1.56 -27.60 -6.45
CA THR A 106 1.58 -26.80 -5.22
C THR A 106 0.39 -27.12 -4.31
N ALA A 107 -0.83 -27.23 -4.87
CA ALA A 107 -2.03 -27.58 -4.11
C ALA A 107 -2.01 -29.01 -3.54
N SER A 108 -1.20 -29.91 -4.10
CA SER A 108 -1.00 -31.27 -3.54
C SER A 108 -0.16 -31.31 -2.25
N VAL A 109 0.39 -30.15 -1.83
CA VAL A 109 1.27 -30.02 -0.67
C VAL A 109 0.77 -28.96 0.32
N PHE A 110 0.18 -27.87 -0.15
CA PHE A 110 -0.17 -26.71 0.67
C PHE A 110 -1.67 -26.41 0.65
N ASP A 111 -2.18 -25.95 1.79
CA ASP A 111 -3.58 -25.56 1.99
C ASP A 111 -3.80 -24.05 1.81
N LEU A 112 -2.71 -23.28 1.76
CA LEU A 112 -2.71 -21.85 1.46
C LEU A 112 -1.65 -21.56 0.40
N ILE A 113 -2.07 -20.90 -0.69
CA ILE A 113 -1.19 -20.54 -1.81
C ILE A 113 -1.38 -19.06 -2.14
N ILE A 114 -0.28 -18.31 -2.20
CA ILE A 114 -0.24 -16.95 -2.74
C ILE A 114 0.25 -16.96 -4.18
N LEU A 115 -0.51 -16.31 -5.05
CA LEU A 115 -0.11 -16.00 -6.42
C LEU A 115 0.56 -14.62 -6.40
N ASP A 116 1.83 -14.58 -6.77
CA ASP A 116 2.66 -13.38 -6.69
C ASP A 116 2.18 -12.26 -7.62
N ASP A 117 2.59 -11.02 -7.35
CA ASP A 117 2.23 -9.81 -8.08
C ASP A 117 2.87 -9.71 -9.48
N PHE A 118 3.51 -10.78 -9.94
CA PHE A 118 3.86 -11.02 -11.34
C PHE A 118 2.71 -11.66 -12.14
N PHE A 119 1.52 -11.85 -11.56
CA PHE A 119 0.32 -12.27 -12.27
C PHE A 119 -0.35 -11.11 -13.02
N PHE A 120 0.45 -10.46 -13.88
CA PHE A 120 0.02 -9.41 -14.79
C PHE A 120 0.60 -9.62 -16.19
N SER A 121 0.10 -8.87 -17.17
CA SER A 121 0.65 -8.86 -18.53
C SER A 121 0.85 -7.46 -19.05
N SER A 122 2.02 -7.20 -19.62
CA SER A 122 2.31 -6.01 -20.44
C SER A 122 2.55 -6.37 -21.91
N CYS A 123 2.29 -7.63 -22.31
CA CYS A 123 2.60 -8.11 -23.64
C CYS A 123 1.74 -7.41 -24.71
N ILE A 124 2.38 -7.00 -25.79
CA ILE A 124 1.77 -6.34 -26.97
C ILE A 124 2.09 -7.08 -28.28
N CYS A 125 2.39 -8.38 -28.21
CA CYS A 125 2.73 -9.17 -29.40
C CYS A 125 1.54 -9.30 -30.38
N SER A 126 1.81 -9.72 -31.62
CA SER A 126 0.79 -9.85 -32.67
C SER A 126 -0.38 -10.77 -32.29
N PHE A 127 -0.15 -11.78 -31.45
CA PHE A 127 -1.22 -12.64 -30.93
C PHE A 127 -2.10 -11.89 -29.93
N CYS A 128 -1.50 -11.16 -28.98
CA CYS A 128 -2.26 -10.32 -28.05
C CYS A 128 -3.05 -9.26 -28.80
N GLU A 129 -2.47 -8.66 -29.83
CA GLU A 129 -3.13 -7.64 -30.65
C GLU A 129 -4.33 -8.22 -31.41
N LYS A 130 -4.17 -9.41 -31.99
CA LYS A 130 -5.26 -10.14 -32.65
C LYS A 130 -6.40 -10.46 -31.67
N ASP A 131 -6.08 -10.99 -30.50
CA ASP A 131 -7.07 -11.39 -29.49
C ASP A 131 -7.73 -10.20 -28.79
N ARG A 132 -6.99 -9.08 -28.63
CA ARG A 132 -7.52 -7.79 -28.15
C ARG A 132 -8.62 -7.29 -29.06
N ASN A 133 -8.51 -7.53 -30.37
CA ASN A 133 -9.55 -7.28 -31.36
C ASN A 133 -10.15 -5.85 -31.25
N GLY A 134 -9.28 -4.85 -31.11
CA GLY A 134 -9.66 -3.43 -31.01
C GLY A 134 -10.09 -2.94 -29.62
N ARG A 135 -10.29 -3.81 -28.62
CA ARG A 135 -10.60 -3.42 -27.23
C ARG A 135 -9.45 -2.66 -26.58
N THR A 136 -9.69 -1.93 -25.49
CA THR A 136 -8.57 -1.34 -24.73
C THR A 136 -7.65 -2.43 -24.17
N TRP A 137 -6.39 -2.11 -23.88
CA TRP A 137 -5.48 -3.07 -23.26
C TRP A 137 -5.97 -3.53 -21.89
N GLY A 138 -6.55 -2.62 -21.10
CA GLY A 138 -7.08 -2.96 -19.78
C GLY A 138 -8.28 -3.90 -19.87
N ASP A 139 -9.25 -3.61 -20.73
CA ASP A 139 -10.41 -4.49 -20.98
C ASP A 139 -9.98 -5.90 -21.41
N PHE A 140 -9.07 -5.99 -22.37
CA PHE A 140 -8.58 -7.27 -22.87
C PHE A 140 -7.83 -8.07 -21.80
N ARG A 141 -6.89 -7.43 -21.10
CA ARG A 141 -6.01 -8.12 -20.13
C ARG A 141 -6.75 -8.53 -18.88
N THR A 142 -7.66 -7.69 -18.37
CA THR A 142 -8.48 -8.03 -17.19
C THR A 142 -9.35 -9.24 -17.45
N ASP A 143 -10.01 -9.33 -18.61
CA ASP A 143 -10.79 -10.52 -18.98
C ASP A 143 -9.91 -11.76 -19.18
N LEU A 144 -8.76 -11.60 -19.84
CA LEU A 144 -7.82 -12.69 -20.08
C LEU A 144 -7.31 -13.29 -18.76
N LEU A 145 -6.82 -12.44 -17.85
CA LEU A 145 -6.25 -12.89 -16.58
C LEU A 145 -7.31 -13.40 -15.62
N LEU A 146 -8.51 -12.81 -15.58
CA LEU A 146 -9.62 -13.31 -14.78
C LEU A 146 -10.03 -14.73 -15.22
N ASN A 147 -10.11 -14.97 -16.53
CA ASN A 147 -10.42 -16.30 -17.07
C ASN A 147 -9.30 -17.31 -16.74
N ILE A 148 -8.04 -16.93 -16.88
CA ILE A 148 -6.90 -17.80 -16.52
C ILE A 148 -6.87 -18.09 -15.02
N ALA A 149 -7.12 -17.09 -14.17
CA ALA A 149 -7.23 -17.28 -12.72
C ALA A 149 -8.30 -18.33 -12.42
N ARG A 150 -9.50 -18.22 -13.00
CA ARG A 150 -10.57 -19.21 -12.79
C ARG A 150 -10.18 -20.60 -13.29
N GLU A 151 -9.83 -20.70 -14.58
CA GLU A 151 -9.74 -21.97 -15.32
C GLU A 151 -8.40 -22.70 -15.15
N ARG A 152 -7.35 -21.99 -14.76
CA ARG A 152 -5.98 -22.52 -14.68
C ARG A 152 -5.36 -22.39 -13.29
N VAL A 153 -5.94 -21.60 -12.40
CA VAL A 153 -5.50 -21.48 -11.00
C VAL A 153 -6.53 -22.06 -10.03
N LEU A 154 -7.70 -21.43 -9.88
CA LEU A 154 -8.65 -21.80 -8.83
C LEU A 154 -9.26 -23.19 -9.02
N LEU A 155 -9.84 -23.47 -10.19
CA LEU A 155 -10.47 -24.77 -10.45
C LEU A 155 -9.46 -25.92 -10.36
N PRO A 156 -8.26 -25.84 -10.96
CA PRO A 156 -7.25 -26.89 -10.83
C PRO A 156 -6.73 -27.10 -9.42
N ALA A 157 -6.48 -26.03 -8.66
CA ALA A 157 -6.04 -26.14 -7.26
C ALA A 157 -7.09 -26.89 -6.43
N ARG A 158 -8.36 -26.48 -6.54
CA ARG A 158 -9.48 -27.07 -5.79
C ARG A 158 -9.83 -28.49 -6.22
N ALA A 159 -9.51 -28.87 -7.45
CA ALA A 159 -9.64 -30.24 -7.92
C ALA A 159 -8.64 -31.20 -7.23
N VAL A 160 -7.46 -30.70 -6.85
CA VAL A 160 -6.44 -31.47 -6.14
C VAL A 160 -6.65 -31.41 -4.62
N ASN A 161 -6.97 -30.23 -4.09
CA ASN A 161 -7.21 -30.00 -2.68
C ASN A 161 -8.46 -29.13 -2.50
N LYS A 162 -9.58 -29.73 -2.08
CA LYS A 162 -10.87 -29.02 -1.96
C LYS A 162 -10.86 -27.91 -0.90
N ASP A 163 -9.94 -27.98 0.05
CA ASP A 163 -9.86 -27.04 1.18
C ASP A 163 -8.84 -25.92 0.93
N VAL A 164 -8.12 -25.95 -0.20
CA VAL A 164 -7.10 -24.95 -0.55
C VAL A 164 -7.70 -23.54 -0.60
N LYS A 165 -6.98 -22.61 0.02
CA LYS A 165 -7.24 -21.17 -0.02
C LYS A 165 -6.22 -20.48 -0.91
N LEU A 166 -6.71 -19.56 -1.73
CA LEU A 166 -5.89 -18.84 -2.70
C LEU A 166 -5.89 -17.34 -2.43
N ILE A 167 -4.69 -16.77 -2.40
CA ILE A 167 -4.43 -15.35 -2.27
C ILE A 167 -3.99 -14.81 -3.64
N ILE A 168 -4.57 -13.70 -4.08
CA ILE A 168 -3.97 -12.87 -5.12
C ILE A 168 -3.19 -11.70 -4.48
N LYS A 169 -1.94 -11.52 -4.90
CA LYS A 169 -1.05 -10.46 -4.43
C LYS A 169 -1.02 -9.34 -5.46
N TYR A 170 -1.30 -8.12 -5.02
CA TYR A 170 -1.21 -6.92 -5.84
C TYR A 170 0.08 -6.15 -5.51
N PRO A 171 0.68 -5.42 -6.47
CA PRO A 171 1.85 -4.59 -6.20
C PRO A 171 1.50 -3.16 -5.76
N LEU A 172 2.43 -2.35 -5.27
CA LEU A 172 2.16 -0.96 -4.85
C LEU A 172 1.76 -0.05 -6.03
N TRP A 173 2.02 -0.42 -7.28
CA TRP A 173 1.80 0.44 -8.45
C TRP A 173 0.33 0.46 -8.94
N TYR A 174 -0.59 0.78 -8.02
CA TYR A 174 -2.04 0.75 -8.19
C TYR A 174 -2.62 1.68 -9.27
N GLU A 175 -1.83 2.61 -9.79
CA GLU A 175 -2.24 3.50 -10.88
C GLU A 175 -2.13 2.87 -12.28
N GLY A 176 -1.61 1.64 -12.36
CA GLY A 176 -1.51 0.90 -13.62
C GLY A 176 -2.17 -0.46 -13.61
N TYR A 177 -2.92 -0.79 -12.56
CA TYR A 177 -3.54 -2.11 -12.38
C TYR A 177 -4.40 -2.51 -13.57
N TYR A 178 -5.34 -1.65 -13.97
CA TYR A 178 -6.31 -2.00 -14.99
C TYR A 178 -5.61 -2.24 -16.33
N ARG A 179 -4.69 -1.35 -16.73
CA ARG A 179 -3.88 -1.48 -17.95
C ARG A 179 -3.07 -2.77 -18.03
N VAL A 180 -2.61 -3.33 -16.92
CA VAL A 180 -1.83 -4.59 -16.92
C VAL A 180 -2.66 -5.85 -16.68
N GLY A 181 -3.95 -5.68 -16.42
CA GLY A 181 -4.91 -6.77 -16.29
C GLY A 181 -5.30 -7.15 -14.87
N TYR A 182 -4.93 -6.37 -13.85
CA TYR A 182 -5.51 -6.51 -12.53
C TYR A 182 -6.92 -5.94 -12.51
N ASP A 183 -7.90 -6.78 -12.20
CA ASP A 183 -9.27 -6.38 -11.97
C ASP A 183 -9.61 -6.57 -10.50
N VAL A 184 -9.31 -5.55 -9.69
CA VAL A 184 -9.38 -5.66 -8.23
C VAL A 184 -10.77 -6.08 -7.77
N LEU A 185 -11.84 -5.62 -8.43
CA LEU A 185 -13.20 -5.97 -8.05
C LEU A 185 -13.51 -7.45 -8.33
N ARG A 186 -13.32 -7.91 -9.58
CA ARG A 186 -13.69 -9.28 -10.00
C ARG A 186 -12.73 -10.32 -9.43
N GLU A 187 -11.45 -9.99 -9.31
CA GLU A 187 -10.47 -10.90 -8.71
C GLU A 187 -10.67 -11.02 -7.20
N THR A 188 -11.00 -9.93 -6.49
CA THR A 188 -11.31 -10.05 -5.05
C THR A 188 -12.58 -10.86 -4.78
N GLU A 189 -13.56 -10.81 -5.68
CA GLU A 189 -14.71 -11.71 -5.61
C GLU A 189 -14.28 -13.17 -5.81
N LEU A 190 -13.42 -13.42 -6.79
CA LEU A 190 -12.97 -14.75 -7.21
C LEU A 190 -12.06 -15.45 -6.18
N PHE A 191 -11.05 -14.75 -5.67
CA PHE A 191 -10.05 -15.29 -4.73
C PHE A 191 -10.56 -15.32 -3.29
N ASP A 192 -9.99 -16.22 -2.47
CA ASP A 192 -10.36 -16.32 -1.05
C ASP A 192 -9.90 -15.08 -0.28
N TYR A 193 -8.71 -14.56 -0.60
CA TYR A 193 -8.15 -13.37 0.04
C TYR A 193 -7.26 -12.53 -0.91
N THR A 194 -6.88 -11.33 -0.46
CA THR A 194 -5.98 -10.42 -1.20
C THR A 194 -4.84 -9.89 -0.34
N TRP A 195 -3.66 -9.73 -0.93
CA TRP A 195 -2.52 -9.02 -0.32
C TRP A 195 -2.14 -7.86 -1.22
N VAL A 196 -1.56 -6.79 -0.66
CA VAL A 196 -1.18 -5.62 -1.46
C VAL A 196 0.23 -5.11 -1.14
N GLY A 197 0.86 -4.59 -2.18
CA GLY A 197 2.20 -4.04 -2.11
C GLY A 197 2.23 -2.72 -1.37
N THR A 198 3.22 -2.60 -0.50
CA THR A 198 3.55 -1.43 0.31
C THR A 198 5.03 -1.07 0.17
N GLU A 199 5.65 -1.51 -0.93
CA GLU A 199 7.06 -1.31 -1.27
C GLU A 199 7.36 0.13 -1.72
N THR A 200 7.32 1.08 -0.78
CA THR A 200 7.50 2.52 -1.06
C THR A 200 8.94 2.92 -1.40
N ARG A 201 9.93 2.13 -0.99
CA ARG A 201 11.36 2.35 -1.29
C ARG A 201 11.86 3.72 -0.79
N GLU A 202 13.03 4.16 -1.27
CA GLU A 202 13.53 5.52 -1.06
C GLU A 202 12.62 6.56 -1.75
N PRO A 203 11.99 7.47 -0.98
CA PRO A 203 10.98 8.40 -1.50
C PRO A 203 11.53 9.43 -2.48
N ASP A 204 12.80 9.83 -2.30
CA ASP A 204 13.45 10.88 -3.09
C ASP A 204 14.21 10.32 -4.30
N SER A 205 14.19 8.98 -4.50
CA SER A 205 14.86 8.33 -5.62
C SER A 205 14.01 8.37 -6.88
N GLY A 206 14.51 9.07 -7.91
CA GLY A 206 13.90 9.09 -9.25
C GLY A 206 13.80 7.69 -9.87
N ALA A 207 14.82 6.84 -9.66
CA ALA A 207 14.84 5.47 -10.17
C ALA A 207 13.78 4.58 -9.48
N ALA A 208 13.54 4.78 -8.19
CA ALA A 208 12.49 4.08 -7.44
C ALA A 208 11.08 4.62 -7.71
N GLY A 209 10.95 5.61 -8.60
CA GLY A 209 9.67 6.19 -9.00
C GLY A 209 9.13 7.24 -8.03
N ARG A 210 9.95 7.72 -7.08
CA ARG A 210 9.62 8.83 -6.20
C ARG A 210 8.26 8.62 -5.52
N ARG A 211 8.16 7.66 -4.60
CA ARG A 211 6.89 7.26 -3.98
C ARG A 211 6.81 7.76 -2.54
N PRO A 212 5.76 8.49 -2.15
CA PRO A 212 5.54 8.87 -0.76
C PRO A 212 5.40 7.64 0.15
N GLN A 213 5.91 7.70 1.38
CA GLN A 213 5.82 6.56 2.32
C GLN A 213 4.39 6.28 2.79
N THR A 214 3.57 7.31 2.90
CA THR A 214 2.12 7.20 3.15
C THR A 214 1.36 6.46 2.06
N SER A 215 1.99 6.16 0.90
CA SER A 215 1.38 5.27 -0.10
C SER A 215 1.08 3.90 0.50
N ALA A 216 1.93 3.39 1.39
CA ALA A 216 1.75 2.09 2.03
C ALA A 216 0.50 2.02 2.92
N SER A 217 0.29 3.01 3.80
CA SER A 217 -0.91 3.03 4.64
C SER A 217 -2.18 3.26 3.84
N TRP A 218 -2.13 4.17 2.86
CA TRP A 218 -3.30 4.47 2.04
C TRP A 218 -3.72 3.27 1.18
N ILE A 219 -2.78 2.62 0.46
CA ILE A 219 -3.14 1.50 -0.42
C ILE A 219 -3.63 0.28 0.37
N GLN A 220 -3.03 0.01 1.53
CA GLN A 220 -3.50 -1.05 2.42
C GLN A 220 -4.93 -0.77 2.91
N ALA A 221 -5.23 0.47 3.32
CA ALA A 221 -6.56 0.87 3.73
C ALA A 221 -7.57 0.83 2.57
N TRP A 222 -7.16 1.26 1.37
CA TRP A 222 -7.99 1.18 0.16
C TRP A 222 -8.29 -0.27 -0.23
N MET A 223 -7.28 -1.15 -0.15
CA MET A 223 -7.44 -2.57 -0.43
C MET A 223 -8.35 -3.23 0.61
N ASN A 224 -8.24 -2.86 1.89
CA ASN A 224 -9.17 -3.31 2.94
C ASN A 224 -10.63 -2.93 2.61
N ASP A 225 -10.87 -1.72 2.11
CA ASP A 225 -12.20 -1.25 1.71
C ASP A 225 -12.74 -1.99 0.47
N VAL A 226 -11.98 -1.99 -0.63
CA VAL A 226 -12.40 -2.60 -1.90
C VAL A 226 -12.61 -4.11 -1.76
N SER A 227 -11.81 -4.76 -0.92
CA SER A 227 -11.87 -6.20 -0.68
C SER A 227 -12.92 -6.62 0.35
N LYS A 228 -13.64 -5.67 0.95
CA LYS A 228 -14.63 -5.91 2.01
C LYS A 228 -14.04 -6.75 3.16
N GLY A 229 -12.81 -6.43 3.55
CA GLY A 229 -12.09 -7.11 4.63
C GLY A 229 -11.38 -8.41 4.25
N LYS A 230 -11.41 -8.84 2.97
CA LYS A 230 -10.63 -10.00 2.49
C LYS A 230 -9.13 -9.71 2.40
N CYS A 231 -8.69 -8.45 2.45
CA CYS A 231 -7.27 -8.13 2.40
C CYS A 231 -6.56 -8.57 3.67
N GLY A 232 -5.76 -9.64 3.60
CA GLY A 232 -5.14 -10.24 4.77
C GLY A 232 -3.83 -9.56 5.20
N GLY A 233 -3.09 -9.00 4.24
CA GLY A 233 -1.78 -8.42 4.56
C GLY A 233 -1.19 -7.51 3.49
N ALA A 234 -0.14 -6.84 3.93
CA ALA A 234 0.74 -6.01 3.12
C ALA A 234 2.02 -6.78 2.81
N TRP A 235 2.69 -6.46 1.70
CA TRP A 235 4.04 -6.96 1.45
C TRP A 235 4.99 -5.82 1.06
N TYR A 236 6.27 -5.98 1.37
CA TYR A 236 7.31 -5.03 1.02
C TYR A 236 8.69 -5.70 0.97
N ASP A 237 9.65 -5.05 0.32
CA ASP A 237 11.01 -5.55 0.10
C ASP A 237 12.07 -4.48 0.44
N PRO A 238 13.36 -4.86 0.58
CA PRO A 238 14.46 -3.94 0.84
C PRO A 238 15.10 -3.36 -0.44
N ILE A 239 14.41 -3.43 -1.59
CA ILE A 239 14.99 -2.95 -2.85
C ILE A 239 14.94 -1.42 -2.85
N ASP A 240 16.11 -0.80 -3.02
CA ASP A 240 16.32 0.65 -2.92
C ASP A 240 15.71 1.27 -1.67
N THR A 241 15.97 0.65 -0.51
CA THR A 241 15.69 1.22 0.80
C THR A 241 16.98 1.53 1.55
N LYS A 242 16.95 2.55 2.38
CA LYS A 242 17.77 2.64 3.58
C LYS A 242 17.07 1.90 4.74
N PRO A 243 17.79 1.52 5.81
CA PRO A 243 17.18 0.88 6.97
C PRO A 243 16.00 1.67 7.55
N GLU A 244 16.06 3.00 7.55
CA GLU A 244 14.99 3.84 8.06
C GLU A 244 13.73 3.77 7.20
N THR A 245 13.87 3.86 5.87
CA THR A 245 12.72 3.79 4.95
C THR A 245 12.18 2.37 4.82
N PHE A 246 13.00 1.35 5.02
CA PHE A 246 12.55 -0.03 5.14
C PHE A 246 11.59 -0.21 6.33
N LEU A 247 11.92 0.39 7.49
CA LEU A 247 11.03 0.39 8.67
C LEU A 247 9.75 1.19 8.46
N GLU A 248 9.82 2.32 7.74
CA GLU A 248 8.63 3.12 7.41
C GLU A 248 7.59 2.29 6.65
N GLN A 249 8.01 1.38 5.75
CA GLN A 249 7.09 0.44 5.07
C GLN A 249 6.33 -0.45 6.07
N ALA A 250 7.02 -0.96 7.10
CA ALA A 250 6.41 -1.80 8.14
C ALA A 250 5.39 -1.02 8.98
N ARG A 251 5.76 0.18 9.43
CA ARG A 251 4.88 1.06 10.23
C ARG A 251 3.64 1.44 9.43
N GLN A 252 3.82 1.91 8.20
CA GLN A 252 2.73 2.36 7.34
C GLN A 252 1.81 1.21 6.92
N SER A 253 2.34 0.00 6.70
CA SER A 253 1.52 -1.20 6.49
C SER A 253 0.55 -1.46 7.64
N ILE A 254 1.04 -1.38 8.89
CA ILE A 254 0.22 -1.59 10.09
C ILE A 254 -0.81 -0.46 10.25
N ILE A 255 -0.40 0.80 10.04
CA ILE A 255 -1.30 1.97 10.07
C ILE A 255 -2.41 1.85 9.03
N GLY A 256 -2.13 1.28 7.85
CA GLY A 256 -3.15 0.98 6.84
C GLY A 256 -4.11 -0.15 7.20
N GLY A 257 -3.86 -0.88 8.30
CA GLY A 257 -4.67 -1.98 8.78
C GLY A 257 -4.29 -3.34 8.20
N ALA A 258 -3.02 -3.56 7.84
CA ALA A 258 -2.54 -4.91 7.53
C ALA A 258 -2.59 -5.79 8.79
N ARG A 259 -3.04 -7.05 8.65
CA ARG A 259 -3.00 -8.06 9.72
C ARG A 259 -1.77 -8.98 9.63
N GLU A 260 -1.16 -9.00 8.45
CA GLU A 260 0.09 -9.67 8.14
C GLU A 260 1.00 -8.70 7.40
N SER A 261 2.27 -8.62 7.81
CA SER A 261 3.34 -7.98 7.06
C SER A 261 4.22 -9.07 6.45
N LEU A 262 4.17 -9.22 5.13
CA LEU A 262 4.93 -10.17 4.34
C LEU A 262 6.22 -9.53 3.81
N LEU A 263 7.34 -9.89 4.40
CA LEU A 263 8.65 -9.44 3.95
C LEU A 263 9.08 -10.26 2.73
N HIS A 264 9.42 -9.58 1.64
CA HIS A 264 10.04 -10.18 0.46
C HIS A 264 11.52 -9.76 0.43
N CYS A 265 12.48 -10.61 0.74
CA CYS A 265 12.37 -12.03 1.07
C CYS A 265 13.56 -12.51 1.90
N TYR A 266 13.55 -13.77 2.34
CA TYR A 266 14.67 -14.41 3.06
C TYR A 266 15.98 -14.24 2.28
N ASP A 267 15.93 -14.44 0.96
CA ASP A 267 17.07 -14.29 0.07
C ASP A 267 17.65 -12.88 0.13
N TYR A 268 16.82 -11.85 0.26
CA TYR A 268 17.24 -10.45 0.31
C TYR A 268 17.74 -10.01 1.69
N LEU A 269 17.14 -10.53 2.76
CA LEU A 269 17.34 -10.04 4.13
C LEU A 269 18.28 -10.92 4.97
N ALA A 270 18.43 -12.20 4.62
CA ALA A 270 19.20 -13.17 5.39
C ALA A 270 20.50 -13.61 4.68
N THR A 271 20.66 -13.31 3.40
CA THR A 271 21.81 -13.78 2.61
C THR A 271 22.69 -12.63 2.14
N ARG A 272 23.99 -12.93 1.93
CA ARG A 272 24.97 -11.96 1.40
C ARG A 272 25.03 -11.94 -0.13
N THR A 273 24.27 -12.79 -0.79
CA THR A 273 24.22 -12.92 -2.25
C THR A 273 22.77 -13.01 -2.63
N PRO A 274 22.02 -11.90 -2.57
CA PRO A 274 20.54 -11.90 -2.63
C PRO A 274 19.94 -12.37 -3.98
N GLY A 275 20.76 -12.90 -4.89
CA GLY A 275 20.43 -13.09 -6.29
C GLY A 275 20.21 -11.74 -6.99
N LEU A 276 19.90 -11.78 -8.28
CA LEU A 276 19.49 -10.57 -9.01
C LEU A 276 18.07 -10.17 -8.57
N ALA A 277 17.90 -8.95 -8.07
CA ALA A 277 16.61 -8.26 -8.08
C ALA A 277 16.32 -7.86 -9.53
N ILE A 278 15.58 -8.68 -10.28
CA ILE A 278 15.36 -8.40 -11.71
C ILE A 278 14.22 -7.37 -11.85
N HIS A 279 14.57 -6.10 -11.69
CA HIS A 279 13.74 -4.95 -12.06
C HIS A 279 14.56 -4.00 -12.95
N GLY A 280 14.91 -4.43 -14.15
CA GLY A 280 15.90 -3.69 -14.94
C GLY A 280 17.26 -3.64 -14.21
N LYS A 281 18.22 -2.87 -14.71
CA LYS A 281 19.54 -2.73 -14.07
C LYS A 281 19.57 -1.65 -12.98
N ASP A 282 18.41 -1.06 -12.65
CA ASP A 282 18.35 0.24 -11.99
C ASP A 282 17.94 0.16 -10.51
N LEU A 283 17.51 -1.01 -10.03
CA LEU A 283 17.06 -1.21 -8.65
C LEU A 283 17.93 -2.26 -7.93
N GLU A 284 18.40 -1.93 -6.73
CA GLU A 284 19.42 -2.72 -6.02
C GLU A 284 19.05 -3.04 -4.57
N ILE A 285 19.59 -4.15 -4.05
CA ILE A 285 19.51 -4.49 -2.63
C ILE A 285 20.86 -4.15 -2.01
N LYS A 286 20.92 -2.98 -1.37
CA LYS A 286 22.16 -2.44 -0.80
C LYS A 286 22.34 -2.81 0.67
N ASN A 287 21.22 -2.86 1.41
CA ASN A 287 21.24 -2.83 2.86
C ASN A 287 20.58 -4.05 3.52
N GLY A 288 20.30 -5.14 2.78
CA GLY A 288 19.43 -6.23 3.25
C GLY A 288 19.70 -6.77 4.66
N LEU A 289 20.96 -6.99 5.05
CA LEU A 289 21.30 -7.40 6.42
C LEU A 289 21.05 -6.30 7.47
N ALA A 290 21.32 -5.03 7.12
CA ALA A 290 21.06 -3.89 7.99
C ALA A 290 19.55 -3.63 8.11
N ASP A 291 18.80 -3.78 7.01
CA ASP A 291 17.33 -3.69 6.96
C ASP A 291 16.69 -4.75 7.86
N ALA A 292 17.19 -5.99 7.82
CA ALA A 292 16.76 -7.07 8.70
C ALA A 292 17.02 -6.76 10.18
N GLU A 293 18.21 -6.22 10.50
CA GLU A 293 18.59 -5.92 11.88
C GLU A 293 17.76 -4.76 12.46
N VAL A 294 17.49 -3.69 11.69
CA VAL A 294 16.63 -2.61 12.19
C VAL A 294 15.18 -3.09 12.37
N PHE A 295 14.68 -3.95 11.48
CA PHE A 295 13.36 -4.58 11.63
C PHE A 295 13.29 -5.43 12.89
N ARG A 296 14.27 -6.31 13.11
CA ARG A 296 14.37 -7.14 14.32
C ARG A 296 14.31 -6.29 15.59
N ASN A 297 15.03 -5.17 15.60
CA ASN A 297 15.08 -4.26 16.75
C ASN A 297 13.75 -3.52 16.99
N GLU A 298 12.92 -3.34 15.97
CA GLU A 298 11.63 -2.64 16.07
C GLU A 298 10.40 -3.56 16.16
N ALA A 299 10.53 -4.84 15.80
CA ALA A 299 9.44 -5.81 15.67
C ALA A 299 8.48 -5.86 16.88
N ASN A 300 9.00 -5.88 18.10
CA ASN A 300 8.15 -5.86 19.31
C ASN A 300 7.34 -4.56 19.44
N SER A 301 7.91 -3.43 19.01
CA SER A 301 7.22 -2.13 19.07
C SER A 301 6.20 -1.99 17.94
N LEU A 302 6.46 -2.60 16.78
CA LEU A 302 5.47 -2.78 15.71
C LEU A 302 4.29 -3.67 16.17
N GLN A 303 4.56 -4.71 16.98
CA GLN A 303 3.50 -5.54 17.57
C GLN A 303 2.59 -4.71 18.49
N VAL A 304 3.16 -3.83 19.33
CA VAL A 304 2.41 -2.89 20.17
C VAL A 304 1.59 -1.91 19.33
N LEU A 305 2.16 -1.39 18.23
CA LEU A 305 1.44 -0.52 17.29
C LEU A 305 0.20 -1.24 16.72
N ALA A 306 0.38 -2.45 16.20
CA ALA A 306 -0.70 -3.24 15.62
C ALA A 306 -1.79 -3.60 16.65
N GLU A 307 -1.39 -3.99 17.87
CA GLU A 307 -2.33 -4.27 18.97
C GLU A 307 -3.13 -3.04 19.36
N THR A 308 -2.47 -1.88 19.46
CA THR A 308 -3.14 -0.61 19.80
C THR A 308 -4.21 -0.25 18.78
N LEU A 309 -3.96 -0.52 17.50
CA LEU A 309 -4.86 -0.17 16.39
C LEU A 309 -5.90 -1.26 16.05
N SER A 310 -5.76 -2.48 16.56
CA SER A 310 -6.57 -3.64 16.15
C SER A 310 -8.09 -3.43 16.27
N GLU A 311 -8.54 -2.70 17.29
CA GLU A 311 -9.95 -2.41 17.55
C GLU A 311 -10.34 -0.96 17.22
N MET A 312 -9.45 -0.21 16.56
CA MET A 312 -9.68 1.19 16.23
C MET A 312 -10.10 1.36 14.77
N GLN A 313 -10.92 2.38 14.51
CA GLN A 313 -11.36 2.76 13.17
C GLN A 313 -10.68 4.06 12.76
N PRO A 314 -10.11 4.14 11.54
CA PRO A 314 -9.59 5.39 11.02
C PRO A 314 -10.74 6.37 10.77
N TYR A 315 -10.49 7.66 11.01
CA TYR A 315 -11.41 8.74 10.64
C TYR A 315 -10.63 9.96 10.14
N GLY A 316 -11.30 10.86 9.43
CA GLY A 316 -10.65 12.03 8.84
C GLY A 316 -11.23 12.37 7.47
N ILE A 317 -10.37 12.78 6.56
CA ILE A 317 -10.75 13.35 5.27
C ILE A 317 -10.95 12.21 4.28
N LEU A 318 -12.15 12.06 3.73
CA LEU A 318 -12.36 11.09 2.66
C LEU A 318 -11.56 11.50 1.42
N LEU A 319 -10.73 10.58 0.93
CA LEU A 319 -10.01 10.75 -0.33
C LEU A 319 -10.20 9.47 -1.16
N PRO A 320 -11.24 9.43 -2.02
CA PRO A 320 -11.64 8.23 -2.71
C PRO A 320 -10.88 8.04 -4.03
N LYS A 321 -10.62 6.77 -4.38
CA LYS A 321 -10.14 6.36 -5.71
C LYS A 321 -11.02 5.24 -6.23
N LYS A 322 -11.47 5.36 -7.47
CA LYS A 322 -12.27 4.33 -8.12
C LYS A 322 -11.40 3.11 -8.46
N ALA A 323 -11.91 1.91 -8.18
CA ALA A 323 -11.27 0.67 -8.61
C ALA A 323 -11.35 0.49 -10.13
N ASN A 324 -10.36 -0.18 -10.71
CA ASN A 324 -10.24 -0.42 -12.15
C ASN A 324 -10.28 0.88 -12.99
N ASP A 325 -9.70 1.95 -12.45
CA ASP A 325 -9.58 3.26 -13.09
C ASP A 325 -8.11 3.69 -12.98
N ASP A 326 -7.41 3.67 -14.10
CA ASP A 326 -6.03 4.13 -14.16
C ASP A 326 -6.02 5.66 -14.25
N SER A 327 -5.25 6.31 -13.40
CA SER A 327 -5.11 7.76 -13.45
C SER A 327 -3.75 8.15 -14.00
N GLU A 328 -3.74 8.84 -15.14
CA GLU A 328 -2.50 9.41 -15.70
C GLU A 328 -2.16 10.76 -15.05
N LYS A 329 -3.17 11.51 -14.62
CA LYS A 329 -3.02 12.80 -13.95
C LYS A 329 -3.10 12.60 -12.44
N GLU A 330 -2.24 13.29 -11.69
CA GLU A 330 -2.25 13.24 -10.23
C GLU A 330 -2.14 11.80 -9.69
N ALA A 331 -1.36 10.95 -10.36
CA ALA A 331 -1.07 9.59 -9.93
C ALA A 331 -0.53 9.57 -8.49
N TYR A 332 -1.06 8.70 -7.64
CA TYR A 332 -0.73 8.59 -6.21
C TYR A 332 -1.05 9.82 -5.34
N LEU A 333 -1.89 10.77 -5.80
CA LEU A 333 -2.32 11.94 -5.02
C LEU A 333 -2.71 11.63 -3.56
N PRO A 334 -3.45 10.55 -3.25
CA PRO A 334 -3.82 10.27 -1.87
C PRO A 334 -2.61 10.13 -0.93
N SER A 335 -1.53 9.57 -1.45
CA SER A 335 -0.28 9.38 -0.73
C SER A 335 0.37 10.74 -0.43
N PHE A 336 0.45 11.63 -1.42
CA PHE A 336 0.98 12.99 -1.21
C PHE A 336 0.15 13.79 -0.20
N ALA A 337 -1.17 13.67 -0.23
CA ALA A 337 -2.04 14.28 0.78
C ALA A 337 -1.69 13.82 2.20
N GLY A 338 -1.38 12.53 2.38
CA GLY A 338 -0.87 11.99 3.65
C GLY A 338 0.45 12.65 4.09
N MET A 339 1.39 12.88 3.17
CA MET A 339 2.66 13.57 3.47
C MET A 339 2.48 15.05 3.80
N LEU A 340 1.36 15.66 3.39
CA LEU A 340 0.96 17.00 3.78
C LEU A 340 0.34 17.05 5.18
N GLY A 341 0.26 15.93 5.92
CA GLY A 341 -0.34 15.90 7.24
C GLY A 341 -1.87 15.94 7.22
N ILE A 342 -2.49 15.60 6.08
CA ILE A 342 -3.93 15.41 5.97
C ILE A 342 -4.25 13.97 6.39
N PRO A 343 -5.04 13.72 7.45
CA PRO A 343 -5.43 12.37 7.86
C PRO A 343 -6.47 11.81 6.90
N VAL A 344 -5.98 11.27 5.78
CA VAL A 344 -6.79 10.72 4.70
C VAL A 344 -7.41 9.37 5.11
N VAL A 345 -8.67 9.20 4.75
CA VAL A 345 -9.40 7.93 4.85
C VAL A 345 -9.62 7.43 3.43
N ALA A 346 -8.99 6.30 3.13
CA ALA A 346 -9.09 5.64 1.84
C ALA A 346 -10.49 5.05 1.61
N SER A 347 -10.97 5.11 0.37
CA SER A 347 -12.25 4.50 -0.02
C SER A 347 -12.29 4.18 -1.51
N ALA A 348 -12.88 3.03 -1.84
CA ALA A 348 -13.21 2.61 -3.20
C ALA A 348 -14.60 3.10 -3.63
N SER A 349 -15.28 3.89 -2.80
CA SER A 349 -16.63 4.44 -3.02
C SER A 349 -16.80 5.86 -2.49
N LEU A 350 -17.83 6.57 -2.96
CA LEU A 350 -18.20 7.91 -2.48
C LEU A 350 -19.01 7.83 -1.17
N LYS A 351 -18.30 7.66 -0.04
CA LYS A 351 -18.93 7.59 1.30
C LYS A 351 -19.34 8.98 1.79
N ASN A 352 -20.45 9.05 2.53
CA ASN A 352 -20.82 10.30 3.19
C ASN A 352 -19.80 10.67 4.28
N SER A 353 -19.18 11.84 4.21
CA SER A 353 -18.09 12.26 5.11
C SER A 353 -18.16 13.77 5.39
N ASP A 354 -17.71 14.23 6.55
CA ASP A 354 -17.76 15.66 6.91
C ASP A 354 -16.71 16.52 6.19
N ALA A 355 -15.62 15.89 5.75
CA ALA A 355 -14.57 16.50 4.96
C ALA A 355 -14.14 15.58 3.81
N VAL A 356 -13.88 16.17 2.64
CA VAL A 356 -13.57 15.42 1.41
C VAL A 356 -12.45 16.12 0.65
N PHE A 357 -11.54 15.32 0.09
CA PHE A 357 -10.54 15.75 -0.88
C PHE A 357 -10.75 14.98 -2.19
N LEU A 358 -11.10 15.68 -3.28
CA LEU A 358 -11.33 15.10 -4.61
C LEU A 358 -10.24 15.53 -5.61
N GLY A 359 -9.43 14.57 -6.05
CA GLY A 359 -8.52 14.73 -7.19
C GLY A 359 -9.04 14.07 -8.46
N ALA A 360 -8.25 14.11 -9.53
CA ALA A 360 -8.59 13.53 -10.84
C ALA A 360 -9.04 12.06 -10.75
N GLN A 361 -8.47 11.31 -9.80
CA GLN A 361 -8.78 9.90 -9.51
C GLN A 361 -10.23 9.63 -9.06
N ALA A 362 -10.96 10.69 -8.66
CA ALA A 362 -12.37 10.60 -8.29
C ALA A 362 -13.31 11.01 -9.44
N GLY A 363 -12.79 11.55 -10.55
CA GLY A 363 -13.61 12.13 -11.61
C GLY A 363 -14.54 11.14 -12.30
N ASN A 364 -14.15 9.86 -12.35
CA ASN A 364 -14.91 8.81 -13.05
C ASN A 364 -15.90 8.05 -12.14
N PHE A 365 -16.14 8.49 -10.91
CA PHE A 365 -17.17 7.88 -10.06
C PHE A 365 -18.58 8.15 -10.60
N ASN A 366 -19.40 7.10 -10.64
CA ASN A 366 -20.83 7.26 -10.90
C ASN A 366 -21.47 8.11 -9.79
N GLY A 367 -22.19 9.17 -10.17
CA GLY A 367 -22.85 10.07 -9.22
C GLY A 367 -21.96 11.14 -8.59
N ILE A 368 -20.73 11.33 -9.08
CA ILE A 368 -19.79 12.34 -8.55
C ILE A 368 -20.38 13.75 -8.52
N ASP A 369 -21.13 14.16 -9.56
CA ASP A 369 -21.76 15.47 -9.62
C ASP A 369 -22.73 15.69 -8.45
N SER A 370 -23.67 14.75 -8.27
CA SER A 370 -24.67 14.81 -7.20
C SER A 370 -24.03 14.73 -5.81
N TYR A 371 -22.94 13.98 -5.68
CA TYR A 371 -22.17 13.92 -4.44
C TYR A 371 -21.59 15.28 -4.06
N ILE A 372 -20.98 16.00 -5.02
CA ILE A 372 -20.45 17.35 -4.79
C ILE A 372 -21.58 18.32 -4.44
N GLU A 373 -22.69 18.29 -5.19
CA GLU A 373 -23.81 19.20 -4.94
C GLU A 373 -24.40 19.03 -3.53
N ASN A 374 -24.50 17.78 -3.07
CA ASN A 374 -24.93 17.49 -1.70
C ASN A 374 -23.89 17.96 -0.69
N ALA A 375 -22.59 17.77 -0.96
CA ALA A 375 -21.54 18.24 -0.06
C ALA A 375 -21.53 19.76 0.13
N LEU A 376 -21.75 20.52 -0.95
CA LEU A 376 -21.90 21.97 -0.88
C LEU A 376 -23.17 22.38 -0.11
N ARG A 377 -24.30 21.72 -0.37
CA ARG A 377 -25.58 21.99 0.31
C ARG A 377 -25.47 21.77 1.82
N GLU A 378 -24.72 20.75 2.23
CA GLU A 378 -24.47 20.40 3.63
C GLU A 378 -23.29 21.17 4.25
N ASN A 379 -22.69 22.10 3.51
CA ASN A 379 -21.55 22.92 3.95
C ASN A 379 -20.36 22.10 4.47
N LYS A 380 -20.07 20.97 3.81
CA LYS A 380 -18.91 20.12 4.13
C LYS A 380 -17.60 20.80 3.75
N SER A 381 -16.52 20.48 4.47
CA SER A 381 -15.18 20.93 4.10
C SER A 381 -14.70 20.18 2.85
N LEU A 382 -14.51 20.87 1.74
CA LEU A 382 -14.17 20.30 0.44
C LEU A 382 -12.86 20.91 -0.09
N VAL A 383 -11.89 20.05 -0.39
CA VAL A 383 -10.74 20.38 -1.24
C VAL A 383 -10.90 19.66 -2.57
N VAL A 384 -10.70 20.36 -3.68
CA VAL A 384 -10.66 19.76 -5.01
C VAL A 384 -9.38 20.15 -5.73
N THR A 385 -8.90 19.32 -6.65
CA THR A 385 -7.77 19.71 -7.51
C THR A 385 -8.24 20.45 -8.76
N SER A 386 -7.34 21.24 -9.37
CA SER A 386 -7.60 21.87 -10.67
C SER A 386 -7.91 20.84 -11.77
N ASN A 387 -7.21 19.69 -11.80
CA ASN A 387 -7.52 18.65 -12.78
C ASN A 387 -8.87 17.98 -12.55
N PHE A 388 -9.30 17.81 -11.29
CA PHE A 388 -10.64 17.30 -10.99
C PHE A 388 -11.73 18.22 -11.56
N LEU A 389 -11.57 19.54 -11.41
CA LEU A 389 -12.50 20.53 -11.95
C LEU A 389 -12.63 20.45 -13.48
N ASN A 390 -11.57 20.04 -14.18
CA ASN A 390 -11.57 19.82 -15.63
C ASN A 390 -12.28 18.52 -16.05
N MET A 391 -12.58 17.61 -15.12
CA MET A 391 -13.23 16.32 -15.40
C MET A 391 -14.75 16.34 -15.12
N ILE A 392 -15.24 17.25 -14.28
CA ILE A 392 -16.66 17.35 -13.95
C ILE A 392 -17.43 18.19 -14.98
N LYS A 393 -18.77 18.15 -14.93
CA LYS A 393 -19.62 18.93 -15.83
C LYS A 393 -19.33 20.43 -15.76
N ALA A 394 -19.27 21.08 -16.93
CA ALA A 394 -18.96 22.51 -17.04
C ALA A 394 -19.89 23.41 -16.21
N ASP A 395 -21.19 23.11 -16.14
CA ASP A 395 -22.13 23.92 -15.36
C ASP A 395 -21.91 23.76 -13.85
N LEU A 396 -21.54 22.55 -13.39
CA LEU A 396 -21.16 22.32 -12.00
C LEU A 396 -19.84 23.03 -11.67
N CYS A 397 -18.86 22.97 -12.57
CA CYS A 397 -17.60 23.69 -12.43
C CYS A 397 -17.82 25.22 -12.34
N LYS A 398 -18.65 25.79 -13.23
CA LYS A 398 -19.04 27.21 -13.15
C LYS A 398 -19.73 27.55 -11.84
N LYS A 399 -20.62 26.69 -11.35
CA LYS A 399 -21.31 26.87 -10.06
C LYS A 399 -20.35 26.81 -8.87
N LEU A 400 -19.33 25.94 -8.92
CA LEU A 400 -18.28 25.87 -7.91
C LEU A 400 -17.42 27.14 -7.90
N LEU A 401 -17.12 27.68 -9.08
CA LEU A 401 -16.22 28.83 -9.26
C LEU A 401 -16.94 30.18 -9.36
N SER A 402 -18.27 30.23 -9.22
CA SER A 402 -19.07 31.44 -9.52
C SER A 402 -18.73 32.66 -8.66
N SER A 403 -18.02 32.47 -7.54
CA SER A 403 -17.54 33.53 -6.65
C SER A 403 -16.07 33.91 -6.84
N CYS A 404 -15.34 33.27 -7.76
CA CYS A 404 -13.91 33.46 -7.93
C CYS A 404 -13.51 33.97 -9.30
N LYS A 405 -12.55 34.91 -9.32
CA LYS A 405 -11.68 35.09 -10.48
C LYS A 405 -10.84 33.84 -10.57
N VAL A 406 -11.16 32.94 -11.50
CA VAL A 406 -10.32 31.76 -11.78
C VAL A 406 -8.92 32.27 -12.06
N VAL A 407 -7.98 31.99 -11.16
CA VAL A 407 -6.56 32.25 -11.41
C VAL A 407 -6.19 31.32 -12.56
N GLN A 408 -5.73 31.91 -13.68
CA GLN A 408 -5.21 31.12 -14.78
C GLN A 408 -4.06 30.26 -14.26
N ASP A 409 -4.21 28.96 -14.46
CA ASP A 409 -3.19 27.96 -14.20
C ASP A 409 -2.05 28.20 -15.20
N ASP A 410 -0.90 28.69 -14.70
CA ASP A 410 0.34 28.75 -15.49
C ASP A 410 1.10 27.40 -15.46
N GLY A 411 0.57 26.40 -14.74
CA GLY A 411 1.06 25.02 -14.72
C GLY A 411 2.37 24.80 -13.96
N GLU A 412 3.01 25.87 -13.46
CA GLU A 412 4.35 25.79 -12.88
C GLU A 412 4.38 25.96 -11.36
N LYS A 413 3.37 26.59 -10.74
CA LYS A 413 3.40 26.89 -9.31
C LYS A 413 2.25 26.24 -8.53
N VAL A 414 2.61 25.48 -7.49
CA VAL A 414 1.65 24.99 -6.49
C VAL A 414 1.04 26.19 -5.77
N CYS A 415 -0.29 26.24 -5.70
CA CYS A 415 -1.00 27.23 -4.91
C CYS A 415 -2.32 26.70 -4.34
N VAL A 416 -2.74 27.28 -3.22
CA VAL A 416 -4.00 26.97 -2.53
C VAL A 416 -4.93 28.17 -2.64
N ASN A 417 -6.06 27.97 -3.33
CA ASN A 417 -7.05 29.02 -3.56
C ASN A 417 -8.33 28.72 -2.77
N ASP A 418 -8.58 29.48 -1.70
CA ASP A 418 -9.85 29.43 -0.97
C ASP A 418 -10.95 30.14 -1.77
N ILE A 419 -11.96 29.38 -2.20
CA ILE A 419 -13.08 29.90 -2.99
C ILE A 419 -14.14 30.52 -2.09
N ASN A 420 -14.40 29.86 -0.96
CA ASN A 420 -15.30 30.28 0.11
C ASN A 420 -14.96 29.50 1.39
N GLU A 421 -15.79 29.59 2.44
CA GLU A 421 -15.54 28.91 3.72
C GLU A 421 -15.51 27.38 3.66
N SER A 422 -16.16 26.75 2.67
CA SER A 422 -16.26 25.30 2.56
C SER A 422 -15.43 24.72 1.41
N LEU A 423 -15.13 25.49 0.35
CA LEU A 423 -14.41 25.02 -0.84
C LEU A 423 -13.02 25.63 -0.97
N THR A 424 -12.03 24.78 -1.21
CA THR A 424 -10.65 25.15 -1.59
C THR A 424 -10.25 24.40 -2.85
N VAL A 425 -9.53 25.09 -3.74
CA VAL A 425 -8.92 24.50 -4.93
C VAL A 425 -7.41 24.39 -4.71
N LEU A 426 -6.88 23.18 -4.83
CA LEU A 426 -5.44 22.91 -4.88
C LEU A 426 -4.99 22.83 -6.34
N HIS A 427 -4.06 23.68 -6.74
CA HIS A 427 -3.40 23.55 -8.03
C HIS A 427 -2.26 22.56 -7.90
N CYS A 428 -2.42 21.39 -8.53
CA CYS A 428 -1.42 20.35 -8.50
C CYS A 428 -0.35 20.59 -9.57
N PRO A 429 0.94 20.49 -9.21
CA PRO A 429 2.05 20.56 -10.16
C PRO A 429 2.05 19.32 -11.06
N SER A 430 2.78 19.40 -12.18
CA SER A 430 3.00 18.25 -13.07
C SER A 430 3.68 17.08 -12.33
N ASP A 431 4.61 17.42 -11.44
CA ASP A 431 5.28 16.49 -10.54
C ASP A 431 4.77 16.68 -9.11
N LEU A 432 3.96 15.74 -8.62
CA LEU A 432 3.33 15.87 -7.31
C LEU A 432 4.32 15.97 -6.14
N TRP A 433 5.61 15.64 -6.31
CA TRP A 433 6.60 15.91 -5.26
C TRP A 433 6.76 17.40 -4.95
N ASP A 434 6.49 18.28 -5.91
CA ASP A 434 6.55 19.72 -5.68
C ASP A 434 5.50 20.20 -4.67
N LEU A 435 4.47 19.38 -4.37
CA LEU A 435 3.57 19.63 -3.24
C LEU A 435 4.31 19.69 -1.90
N MET A 436 5.46 19.02 -1.76
CA MET A 436 6.26 19.08 -0.52
C MET A 436 6.90 20.45 -0.31
N SER A 437 6.91 21.31 -1.34
CA SER A 437 7.44 22.67 -1.31
C SER A 437 6.35 23.73 -1.04
N LEU A 438 5.12 23.31 -0.74
CA LEU A 438 4.01 24.23 -0.43
C LEU A 438 4.39 25.16 0.74
N GLN A 439 4.05 26.45 0.64
CA GLN A 439 4.33 27.39 1.72
C GLN A 439 3.57 27.01 2.99
N GLN A 440 4.20 27.19 4.15
CA GLN A 440 3.67 26.72 5.42
C GLN A 440 2.28 27.31 5.74
N ASP A 441 2.07 28.59 5.43
CA ASP A 441 0.78 29.25 5.66
C ASP A 441 -0.31 28.72 4.72
N GLU A 442 0.01 28.43 3.45
CA GLU A 442 -0.92 27.78 2.51
C GLU A 442 -1.29 26.37 2.96
N LEU A 443 -0.30 25.59 3.39
CA LEU A 443 -0.47 24.23 3.90
C LEU A 443 -1.35 24.22 5.16
N ASP A 444 -1.03 25.06 6.14
CA ASP A 444 -1.79 25.13 7.39
C ASP A 444 -3.23 25.63 7.16
N ARG A 445 -3.44 26.59 6.26
CA ARG A 445 -4.79 27.05 5.88
C ARG A 445 -5.63 25.91 5.30
N MET A 446 -5.12 25.23 4.27
CA MET A 446 -5.84 24.12 3.62
C MET A 446 -6.11 22.98 4.60
N ARG A 447 -5.08 22.56 5.34
CA ARG A 447 -5.15 21.44 6.26
C ARG A 447 -6.14 21.70 7.41
N ASN A 448 -6.07 22.87 8.03
CA ASN A 448 -6.95 23.19 9.16
C ASN A 448 -8.40 23.41 8.75
N LYS A 449 -8.65 23.85 7.50
CA LYS A 449 -10.01 23.91 6.95
C LYS A 449 -10.62 22.51 6.79
N LEU A 450 -9.83 21.54 6.31
CA LEU A 450 -10.24 20.13 6.25
C LEU A 450 -10.43 19.50 7.63
N LEU A 451 -9.64 19.91 8.63
CA LEU A 451 -9.70 19.36 9.99
C LEU A 451 -10.78 20.01 10.87
N LYS A 452 -11.33 21.15 10.47
CA LYS A 452 -12.35 21.91 11.21
C LYS A 452 -13.54 21.05 11.68
N PRO A 453 -14.14 20.14 10.87
CA PRO A 453 -15.25 19.30 11.33
C PRO A 453 -14.87 18.37 12.50
N PHE A 454 -13.60 17.98 12.58
CA PHE A 454 -13.05 17.13 13.63
C PHE A 454 -12.55 17.92 14.84
N ARG A 455 -12.65 19.27 14.80
CA ARG A 455 -12.19 20.18 15.86
C ARG A 455 -10.69 20.04 16.16
N ILE A 456 -9.91 19.77 15.13
CA ILE A 456 -8.45 19.66 15.21
C ILE A 456 -7.83 20.79 14.40
N GLU A 457 -6.76 21.37 14.93
CA GLU A 457 -5.78 22.11 14.13
C GLU A 457 -4.44 21.38 14.20
N PHE A 458 -3.74 21.31 13.07
CA PHE A 458 -2.45 20.65 12.95
C PHE A 458 -1.46 21.56 12.23
N PHE A 459 -0.38 21.90 12.92
CA PHE A 459 0.72 22.72 12.41
C PHE A 459 1.98 21.87 12.37
N ALA A 460 2.40 21.53 11.16
CA ALA A 460 3.59 20.76 10.87
C ALA A 460 4.09 21.09 9.45
N PRO A 461 5.41 20.98 9.19
CA PRO A 461 5.92 21.05 7.83
C PRO A 461 5.37 19.91 6.96
N SER A 462 5.60 20.00 5.66
CA SER A 462 5.42 18.86 4.76
C SER A 462 6.32 17.68 5.17
N ARG A 463 6.01 16.50 4.63
CA ARG A 463 6.63 15.22 5.01
C ARG A 463 6.47 14.88 6.50
N VAL A 464 5.40 15.39 7.12
CA VAL A 464 4.92 14.95 8.44
C VAL A 464 3.48 14.50 8.27
N SER A 465 3.21 13.21 8.50
CA SER A 465 1.83 12.69 8.44
C SER A 465 1.12 12.81 9.77
N LEU A 466 -0.21 12.85 9.68
CA LEU A 466 -1.13 12.71 10.80
C LEU A 466 -2.11 11.59 10.43
N HIS A 467 -2.28 10.61 11.31
CA HIS A 467 -3.33 9.60 11.19
C HIS A 467 -4.21 9.65 12.44
N LEU A 468 -5.53 9.59 12.25
CA LEU A 468 -6.51 9.68 13.32
C LEU A 468 -7.31 8.39 13.44
N PHE A 469 -7.40 7.87 14.65
CA PHE A 469 -8.07 6.63 14.99
C PHE A 469 -8.99 6.83 16.18
N LYS A 470 -10.13 6.13 16.17
CA LYS A 470 -11.10 6.15 17.27
C LYS A 470 -11.66 4.75 17.55
N SER A 471 -12.00 4.52 18.80
CA SER A 471 -12.89 3.44 19.23
C SER A 471 -14.03 4.05 20.08
N GLU A 472 -14.88 3.22 20.68
CA GLU A 472 -15.95 3.73 21.57
C GLU A 472 -15.40 4.56 22.74
N ASN A 473 -14.25 4.17 23.29
CA ASN A 473 -13.73 4.73 24.54
C ASN A 473 -12.37 5.42 24.40
N SER A 474 -11.80 5.49 23.20
CA SER A 474 -10.44 6.01 23.00
C SER A 474 -10.28 6.77 21.68
N LEU A 475 -9.42 7.78 21.71
CA LEU A 475 -8.88 8.47 20.54
C LEU A 475 -7.39 8.23 20.46
N CYS A 476 -6.87 8.11 19.24
CA CYS A 476 -5.46 7.91 18.96
C CYS A 476 -5.04 8.79 17.78
N GLU A 477 -3.93 9.50 17.96
CA GLU A 477 -3.29 10.30 16.92
C GLU A 477 -1.86 9.79 16.70
N ILE A 478 -1.55 9.44 15.46
CA ILE A 478 -0.20 9.03 15.07
C ILE A 478 0.41 10.14 14.23
N ILE A 479 1.59 10.59 14.63
CA ILE A 479 2.36 11.62 13.93
C ILE A 479 3.69 10.99 13.50
N GLU A 480 3.98 10.97 12.21
CA GLU A 480 5.25 10.45 11.69
C GLU A 480 6.02 11.54 10.94
N ASN A 481 7.28 11.72 11.30
CA ASN A 481 8.21 12.62 10.65
C ASN A 481 9.07 11.86 9.65
N PHE A 482 8.82 12.05 8.35
CA PHE A 482 9.60 11.48 7.26
C PHE A 482 10.75 12.38 6.81
N ASN A 483 11.01 13.50 7.49
CA ASN A 483 12.15 14.35 7.20
C ASN A 483 13.43 13.78 7.80
N ASP A 484 14.56 14.13 7.19
CA ASP A 484 15.91 13.83 7.69
C ASP A 484 16.39 14.83 8.77
N PHE A 485 15.50 15.71 9.23
CA PHE A 485 15.72 16.67 10.30
C PHE A 485 14.61 16.59 11.37
N PRO A 486 14.90 16.96 12.63
CA PRO A 486 13.90 16.97 13.68
C PRO A 486 12.83 18.04 13.43
N VAL A 487 11.60 17.76 13.84
CA VAL A 487 10.45 18.66 13.68
C VAL A 487 9.77 18.94 15.00
N SER A 488 9.14 20.11 15.10
CA SER A 488 8.21 20.45 16.18
C SER A 488 6.82 20.60 15.59
N VAL A 489 5.88 19.84 16.12
CA VAL A 489 4.50 19.75 15.64
C VAL A 489 3.58 20.31 16.72
N CYS A 490 2.52 21.00 16.32
CA CYS A 490 1.49 21.48 17.22
C CYS A 490 0.12 20.92 16.82
N LEU A 491 -0.53 20.22 17.75
CA LEU A 491 -1.91 19.78 17.66
C LEU A 491 -2.77 20.63 18.59
N LYS A 492 -3.87 21.20 18.10
CA LYS A 492 -4.88 21.84 18.96
C LYS A 492 -6.20 21.10 18.86
N PHE A 493 -6.89 20.96 20.00
CA PHE A 493 -8.19 20.31 20.07
C PHE A 493 -9.23 21.31 20.58
N ASN A 494 -10.16 21.69 19.71
CA ASN A 494 -11.15 22.72 19.96
C ASN A 494 -12.48 22.09 20.42
N GLY A 495 -12.49 21.51 21.62
CA GLY A 495 -13.65 20.82 22.20
C GLY A 495 -14.15 21.48 23.50
N LYS A 496 -15.42 21.23 23.84
CA LYS A 496 -15.97 21.61 25.16
C LYS A 496 -15.37 20.76 26.30
N THR A 497 -15.06 19.50 26.00
CA THR A 497 -14.42 18.57 26.94
C THR A 497 -12.93 18.49 26.64
N LYS A 498 -12.10 18.77 27.63
CA LYS A 498 -10.66 18.60 27.52
C LYS A 498 -10.30 17.12 27.72
N LEU A 499 -9.76 16.50 26.66
CA LEU A 499 -9.28 15.13 26.70
C LEU A 499 -7.74 15.14 26.79
N VAL A 500 -7.20 14.60 27.88
CA VAL A 500 -5.74 14.56 28.10
C VAL A 500 -5.10 13.52 27.20
N ARG A 501 -4.12 13.96 26.40
CA ARG A 501 -3.32 13.08 25.55
C ARG A 501 -2.06 12.64 26.28
N SER A 502 -1.76 11.35 26.20
CA SER A 502 -0.50 10.78 26.67
C SER A 502 0.29 10.18 25.53
N LEU A 503 1.61 10.31 25.56
CA LEU A 503 2.52 9.62 24.64
C LEU A 503 2.55 8.11 24.99
N LYS A 504 2.05 7.26 24.10
CA LYS A 504 1.95 5.81 24.30
C LYS A 504 3.08 5.03 23.65
N LEU A 505 3.51 5.45 22.46
CA LEU A 505 4.56 4.78 21.69
C LEU A 505 5.42 5.81 20.95
N VAL A 506 6.71 5.54 20.89
CA VAL A 506 7.66 6.25 20.01
C VAL A 506 8.43 5.20 19.22
N LEU A 507 8.47 5.36 17.90
CA LEU A 507 9.24 4.51 16.99
C LEU A 507 10.29 5.36 16.27
N PRO A 508 11.57 4.92 16.23
CA PRO A 508 12.10 3.76 16.92
C PRO A 508 12.22 3.97 18.43
N LYS A 509 12.07 2.89 19.21
CA LYS A 509 12.03 2.92 20.69
C LYS A 509 13.25 3.60 21.35
N LYS A 510 14.41 3.60 20.68
CA LYS A 510 15.64 4.23 21.16
C LYS A 510 15.62 5.77 21.03
N GLN A 511 14.68 6.32 20.28
CA GLN A 511 14.51 7.77 20.15
C GLN A 511 13.51 8.30 21.18
N SER A 512 13.64 9.58 21.50
CA SER A 512 12.72 10.28 22.38
C SER A 512 11.81 11.21 21.57
N ALA A 513 10.53 11.23 21.95
CA ALA A 513 9.62 12.31 21.62
C ALA A 513 9.27 13.04 22.92
N THR A 514 9.15 14.36 22.86
CA THR A 514 8.68 15.15 24.01
C THR A 514 7.28 15.65 23.72
N LEU A 515 6.35 15.40 24.65
CA LEU A 515 5.01 15.94 24.65
C LEU A 515 4.95 17.07 25.68
N ALA A 516 4.64 18.29 25.24
CA ALA A 516 4.36 19.42 26.12
C ALA A 516 2.92 19.86 25.91
N GLU A 517 2.19 20.03 27.01
CA GLU A 517 0.79 20.44 27.01
C GLU A 517 0.68 21.91 27.44
N THR A 518 -0.09 22.70 26.69
CA THR A 518 -0.48 24.06 27.05
C THR A 518 -1.97 24.24 26.75
N ASP A 519 -2.80 24.49 27.78
CA ASP A 519 -4.27 24.64 27.71
C ASP A 519 -5.02 23.62 26.82
N ALA A 520 -5.13 23.91 25.51
CA ALA A 520 -5.83 23.13 24.49
C ALA A 520 -4.92 22.65 23.34
N SER A 521 -3.60 22.81 23.48
CA SER A 521 -2.59 22.45 22.48
C SER A 521 -1.52 21.52 23.02
N TYR A 522 -1.04 20.64 22.15
CA TYR A 522 0.06 19.71 22.40
C TYR A 522 1.18 20.00 21.43
N SER A 523 2.38 20.27 21.96
CA SER A 523 3.60 20.33 21.18
C SER A 523 4.33 18.99 21.25
N VAL A 524 4.60 18.40 20.09
CA VAL A 524 5.36 17.15 19.94
C VAL A 524 6.66 17.45 19.22
N LYS A 525 7.80 17.14 19.83
CA LYS A 525 9.10 17.18 19.15
C LYS A 525 9.48 15.78 18.70
N LEU A 526 9.69 15.62 17.41
CA LEU A 526 10.08 14.35 16.78
C LEU A 526 11.49 14.45 16.23
N LYS A 527 12.23 13.35 16.33
CA LYS A 527 13.52 13.16 15.68
C LYS A 527 13.32 12.88 14.18
N PRO A 528 14.37 12.93 13.36
CA PRO A 528 14.30 12.47 11.97
C PRO A 528 13.75 11.04 11.88
N ARG A 529 12.92 10.75 10.86
CA ARG A 529 12.44 9.39 10.54
C ARG A 529 11.75 8.68 11.72
N SER A 530 11.00 9.43 12.52
CA SER A 530 10.43 8.97 13.79
C SER A 530 8.94 9.21 13.91
N MET A 531 8.27 8.37 14.68
CA MET A 531 6.82 8.37 14.86
C MET A 531 6.47 8.44 16.34
N ALA A 532 5.41 9.16 16.68
CA ALA A 532 4.78 9.15 17.99
C ALA A 532 3.30 8.78 17.89
N LEU A 533 2.84 7.95 18.83
CA LEU A 533 1.43 7.64 19.05
C LEU A 533 0.98 8.33 20.33
N LEU A 534 0.01 9.22 20.19
CA LEU A 534 -0.71 9.85 21.28
C LEU A 534 -2.06 9.15 21.48
N SER A 535 -2.52 9.06 22.72
CA SER A 535 -3.87 8.54 23.01
C SER A 535 -4.59 9.35 24.07
N ALA A 536 -5.91 9.37 24.02
CA ALA A 536 -6.79 9.76 25.12
C ALA A 536 -7.91 8.74 25.32
N ILE A 537 -8.43 8.70 26.54
CA ILE A 537 -9.67 8.00 26.90
C ILE A 537 -10.81 9.02 26.77
N VAL A 538 -11.92 8.61 26.14
CA VAL A 538 -13.11 9.43 25.88
C VAL A 538 -14.09 9.38 27.04
#